data_AF-A0A661TI69-F1
#
_entry.id   AF-A0A661TI69-F1
#
_cell.length_a   1.000
_cell.length_b   1.000
_cell.length_c   1.000
_cell.angle_alpha   90.00
_cell.angle_beta   90.00
_cell.angle_gamma   90.00
#
_symmetry.space_group_name_H-M   'P 1'
#
loop_
_entity.id
_entity.type
_entity.pdbx_description
1 polymer ?
#
loop_
_entity_poly.entity_id
_entity_poly.type
_entity_poly.pdbx_seq_one_letter_code
_entity_poly.pdbx_strand_id
1 'polypeptide(L)'
;GLVNYEKYEYVELTAQGTGVGKEISRRHQLLFRFLTDILRIESGTADEEACKMEHTLSAGTLSSITDFMEFIQACPRAGESWLNQFEEFRLHGQRPEICADRTQNFSSEFRKKVDSLKS
;
A
#
# COMPACT_ATOMS: atom_id res chain seq x y z
N GLY A 1 -9.52 7.37 14.11
CA GLY A 1 -8.66 8.35 13.43
C GLY A 1 -8.81 8.11 11.96
N LEU A 2 -9.27 9.12 11.22
CA LEU A 2 -9.44 9.05 9.77
C LEU A 2 -8.08 9.34 9.14
N VAL A 3 -7.32 8.29 8.83
CA VAL A 3 -6.14 8.43 7.97
C VAL A 3 -6.69 8.64 6.58
N ASN A 4 -6.80 9.91 6.17
CA ASN A 4 -7.01 10.24 4.77
C ASN A 4 -5.73 9.83 4.03
N TYR A 5 -5.74 8.66 3.41
CA TYR A 5 -4.81 8.31 2.35
C TYR A 5 -5.15 9.19 1.16
N GLU A 6 -4.75 10.46 1.21
CA GLU A 6 -4.80 11.32 0.03
C GLU A 6 -4.02 10.59 -1.05
N LYS A 7 -4.75 10.31 -2.15
CA LYS A 7 -4.25 9.67 -3.36
C LYS A 7 -2.83 10.13 -3.60
N TYR A 8 -1.95 9.18 -3.90
CA TYR A 8 -0.56 9.41 -4.30
C TYR A 8 -0.48 10.32 -5.54
N GLU A 9 -0.77 11.61 -5.37
CA GLU A 9 -0.51 12.73 -6.29
C GLU A 9 1.00 12.82 -6.60
N TYR A 10 1.81 12.07 -5.86
CA TYR A 10 3.23 11.87 -6.05
C TYR A 10 3.61 10.95 -7.23
N VAL A 11 2.72 10.09 -7.75
CA VAL A 11 3.07 9.32 -8.96
C VAL A 11 3.26 10.28 -10.14
N GLU A 12 2.50 11.39 -10.21
CA GLU A 12 2.69 12.42 -11.24
C GLU A 12 4.01 13.19 -11.10
N LEU A 13 4.51 13.43 -9.88
CA LEU A 13 5.79 14.10 -9.65
C LEU A 13 7.00 13.32 -10.21
N THR A 14 6.83 12.04 -10.59
CA THR A 14 7.90 11.18 -11.10
C THR A 14 8.05 11.16 -12.62
N ALA A 15 7.10 11.71 -13.38
CA ALA A 15 7.17 11.70 -14.84
C ALA A 15 8.09 12.81 -15.42
N GLN A 16 8.47 13.83 -14.64
CA GLN A 16 9.28 14.96 -15.14
C GLN A 16 10.47 15.32 -14.23
N GLY A 17 11.68 14.86 -14.60
CA GLY A 17 12.92 15.59 -14.27
C GLY A 17 14.20 14.78 -14.06
N THR A 18 15.04 14.76 -15.09
CA THR A 18 16.52 14.64 -15.16
C THR A 18 17.35 14.57 -13.86
N GLY A 19 18.04 13.44 -13.62
CA GLY A 19 19.22 13.30 -12.75
C GLY A 19 19.30 11.99 -11.93
N VAL A 20 20.52 11.45 -11.72
CA VAL A 20 20.77 10.24 -10.89
C VAL A 20 20.32 10.43 -9.43
N GLY A 21 20.56 11.61 -8.85
CA GLY A 21 20.16 11.90 -7.46
C GLY A 21 18.65 11.97 -7.23
N LYS A 22 17.88 12.36 -8.25
CA LYS A 22 16.41 12.36 -8.18
C LYS A 22 15.85 10.94 -8.24
N GLU A 23 16.47 10.06 -9.03
CA GLU A 23 16.05 8.67 -9.11
C GLU A 23 16.30 7.91 -7.81
N ILE A 24 17.42 8.17 -7.12
CA ILE A 24 17.69 7.61 -5.79
C ILE A 24 16.60 8.10 -4.81
N SER A 25 16.43 9.42 -4.65
CA SER A 25 15.41 9.97 -3.73
C SER A 25 13.99 9.45 -4.00
N ARG A 26 13.64 9.21 -5.27
CA ARG A 26 12.35 8.61 -5.67
C ARG A 26 12.22 7.17 -5.17
N ARG A 27 13.28 6.36 -5.29
CA ARG A 27 13.30 4.97 -4.80
C ARG A 27 13.21 4.91 -3.29
N HIS A 28 13.96 5.74 -2.58
CA HIS A 28 13.85 5.88 -1.12
C HIS A 28 12.40 6.12 -0.71
N GLN A 29 11.76 7.16 -1.27
CA GLN A 29 10.40 7.53 -0.88
C GLN A 29 9.39 6.43 -1.16
N LEU A 30 9.53 5.72 -2.28
CA LEU A 30 8.65 4.62 -2.62
C LEU A 30 8.77 3.47 -1.61
N LEU A 31 10.00 3.09 -1.29
CA LEU A 31 10.29 2.02 -0.34
C LEU A 31 9.88 2.41 1.07
N PHE A 32 10.20 3.62 1.50
CA PHE A 32 9.78 4.18 2.78
C PHE A 32 8.27 4.08 2.95
N ARG A 33 7.51 4.57 1.97
CA ARG A 33 6.05 4.50 2.00
C ARG A 33 5.51 3.08 2.00
N PHE A 34 6.09 2.19 1.21
CA PHE A 34 5.72 0.77 1.26
C PHE A 34 5.90 0.19 2.68
N LEU A 35 7.05 0.47 3.30
CA LEU A 35 7.40 -0.01 4.63
C LEU A 35 6.46 0.60 5.70
N THR A 36 6.13 1.89 5.64
CA THR A 36 5.27 2.56 6.63
C THR A 36 3.78 2.30 6.40
N ASP A 37 3.30 2.49 5.18
CA ASP A 37 1.87 2.60 4.89
C ASP A 37 1.23 1.22 4.75
N ILE A 38 1.97 0.25 4.21
CA ILE A 38 1.51 -1.10 3.95
C ILE A 38 2.01 -2.05 5.03
N LEU A 39 3.32 -2.06 5.29
CA LEU A 39 3.92 -3.00 6.25
C LEU A 39 3.87 -2.53 7.71
N ARG A 40 3.46 -1.27 7.96
CA ARG A 40 3.34 -0.67 9.30
C ARG A 40 4.64 -0.72 10.10
N ILE A 41 5.77 -0.50 9.43
CA ILE A 41 7.08 -0.38 10.05
C ILE A 41 7.23 1.04 10.62
N GLU A 42 7.87 1.14 11.79
CA GLU A 42 8.14 2.41 12.44
C GLU A 42 9.03 3.29 11.54
N SER A 43 8.76 4.60 11.50
CA SER A 43 9.37 5.55 10.58
C SER A 43 10.90 5.55 10.55
N GLY A 44 11.57 5.54 11.70
CA GLY A 44 13.03 5.52 11.77
C GLY A 44 13.59 4.24 11.16
N THR A 45 13.01 3.10 11.51
CA THR A 45 13.38 1.81 10.92
C THR A 45 13.10 1.78 9.41
N ALA A 46 11.95 2.29 8.98
CA ALA A 46 11.56 2.33 7.57
C ALA A 46 12.50 3.21 6.73
N ASP A 47 12.98 4.33 7.28
CA ASP A 47 13.92 5.21 6.60
C ASP A 47 15.28 4.52 6.40
N GLU A 48 15.80 3.90 7.46
CA GLU A 48 17.05 3.14 7.38
C GLU A 48 16.98 1.97 6.39
N GLU A 49 15.87 1.23 6.39
CA GLU A 49 15.68 0.10 5.47
C GLU A 49 15.47 0.57 4.03
N ALA A 50 14.72 1.66 3.80
CA ALA A 50 14.53 2.23 2.47
C ALA A 50 15.87 2.66 1.84
N CYS A 51 16.74 3.29 2.63
CA CYS A 51 18.10 3.70 2.21
C CYS A 51 18.97 2.50 1.82
N LYS A 52 18.88 1.38 2.55
CA LYS A 52 19.61 0.14 2.18
C LYS A 52 19.04 -0.51 0.92
N MET A 53 17.71 -0.53 0.81
CA MET A 53 17.00 -1.19 -0.28
C MET A 53 17.16 -0.45 -1.61
N GLU A 54 17.16 0.89 -1.61
CA GLU A 54 17.16 1.68 -2.86
C GLU A 54 18.42 1.49 -3.72
N HIS A 55 19.55 1.19 -3.08
CA HIS A 55 20.83 0.94 -3.76
C HIS A 55 20.97 -0.50 -4.26
N THR A 56 20.16 -1.43 -3.72
CA THR A 56 20.30 -2.87 -3.96
C THR A 56 19.22 -3.40 -4.91
N LEU A 57 18.02 -2.82 -4.87
CA LEU A 57 16.91 -3.28 -5.68
C LEU A 57 17.05 -2.87 -7.14
N SER A 58 16.74 -3.82 -8.02
CA SER A 58 16.63 -3.55 -9.45
C SER A 58 15.45 -2.62 -9.75
N ALA A 59 15.53 -1.88 -10.85
CA ALA A 59 14.43 -1.04 -11.31
C ALA A 59 13.14 -1.85 -11.55
N GLY A 60 13.25 -3.10 -12.04
CA GLY A 60 12.10 -3.97 -12.26
C GLY A 60 11.41 -4.42 -10.97
N THR A 61 12.19 -4.67 -9.91
CA THR A 61 11.65 -4.98 -8.58
C THR A 61 10.90 -3.79 -8.00
N LEU A 62 11.48 -2.60 -8.10
CA LEU A 62 10.83 -1.36 -7.65
C LEU A 62 9.53 -1.07 -8.43
N SER A 63 9.53 -1.29 -9.74
CA SER A 63 8.31 -1.19 -10.56
C SER A 63 7.23 -2.15 -10.05
N SER A 64 7.58 -3.41 -9.77
CA SER A 64 6.62 -4.40 -9.27
C SER A 64 6.05 -4.03 -7.90
N ILE A 65 6.87 -3.43 -7.02
CA ILE A 65 6.40 -2.91 -5.72
C ILE A 65 5.42 -1.75 -5.93
N THR A 66 5.74 -0.85 -6.88
CA THR A 66 4.88 0.28 -7.26
C THR A 66 3.51 -0.22 -7.73
N ASP A 67 3.50 -1.13 -8.69
CA ASP A 67 2.28 -1.72 -9.27
C ASP A 67 1.44 -2.41 -8.19
N PHE A 68 2.09 -3.07 -7.22
CA PHE A 68 1.41 -3.70 -6.09
C PHE A 68 0.74 -2.68 -5.17
N MET A 69 1.43 -1.59 -4.84
CA MET A 69 0.86 -0.52 -4.01
C MET A 69 -0.36 0.12 -4.69
N GLU A 70 -0.28 0.39 -5.99
CA GLU A 70 -1.40 0.91 -6.78
C GLU A 70 -2.56 -0.10 -6.84
N PHE A 71 -2.26 -1.38 -7.07
CA PHE A 71 -3.26 -2.44 -7.10
C PHE A 71 -4.04 -2.54 -5.78
N ILE A 72 -3.34 -2.52 -4.63
CA ILE A 72 -3.99 -2.60 -3.32
C ILE A 72 -4.94 -1.43 -3.07
N GLN A 73 -4.63 -0.23 -3.58
CA GLN A 73 -5.49 0.94 -3.41
C GLN A 73 -6.65 0.98 -4.41
N ALA A 74 -6.41 0.62 -5.68
CA ALA A 74 -7.40 0.75 -6.75
C ALA A 74 -8.38 -0.43 -6.80
N CYS A 75 -7.94 -1.62 -6.40
CA CYS A 75 -8.78 -2.82 -6.49
C CYS A 75 -9.90 -2.74 -5.46
N PRO A 76 -11.20 -2.77 -5.84
CA PRO A 76 -12.30 -2.71 -4.88
C PRO A 76 -12.40 -3.94 -3.96
N ARG A 77 -11.62 -5.00 -4.26
CA ARG A 77 -11.45 -6.18 -3.39
C ARG A 77 -10.30 -6.03 -2.39
N ALA A 78 -9.46 -5.02 -2.58
CA ALA A 78 -8.42 -4.57 -1.67
C ALA A 78 -8.72 -3.12 -1.22
N GLY A 79 -7.88 -2.52 -0.40
CA GLY A 79 -8.01 -1.13 0.05
C GLY A 79 -7.91 -0.99 1.56
N GLU A 80 -8.42 0.12 2.11
CA GLU A 80 -8.27 0.44 3.54
C GLU A 80 -8.78 -0.66 4.47
N SER A 81 -9.92 -1.29 4.12
CA SER A 81 -10.44 -2.43 4.86
C SER A 81 -9.42 -3.56 4.96
N TRP A 82 -8.70 -3.86 3.87
CA TRP A 82 -7.70 -4.90 3.86
C TRP A 82 -6.45 -4.52 4.67
N LEU A 83 -5.99 -3.27 4.58
CA LEU A 83 -4.85 -2.77 5.37
C LEU A 83 -5.14 -2.77 6.88
N ASN A 84 -6.35 -2.36 7.29
CA ASN A 84 -6.78 -2.42 8.68
C ASN A 84 -6.85 -3.88 9.18
N GLN A 85 -7.34 -4.79 8.34
CA GLN A 85 -7.36 -6.21 8.65
C GLN A 85 -5.96 -6.81 8.81
N PHE A 86 -5.00 -6.36 8.00
CA PHE A 86 -3.59 -6.76 8.10
C PHE A 86 -2.97 -6.25 9.41
N GLU A 87 -3.27 -5.02 9.82
CA GLU A 87 -2.81 -4.47 11.09
C GLU A 87 -3.35 -5.28 12.28
N GLU A 88 -4.65 -5.61 12.28
CA GLU A 88 -5.23 -6.48 13.31
C GLU A 88 -4.58 -7.87 13.33
N PHE A 89 -4.26 -8.43 12.17
CA PHE A 89 -3.53 -9.70 12.08
C PHE A 89 -2.13 -9.60 12.69
N ARG A 90 -1.41 -8.50 12.48
CA ARG A 90 -0.08 -8.28 13.06
C ARG A 90 -0.12 -8.21 14.59
N LEU A 91 -1.18 -7.65 15.15
CA LEU A 91 -1.35 -7.50 16.61
C LEU A 91 -1.87 -8.78 17.28
N HIS A 92 -2.76 -9.52 16.61
CA HIS A 92 -3.54 -10.58 17.26
C HIS A 92 -3.36 -11.96 16.62
N GLY A 93 -2.63 -12.06 15.51
CA GLY A 93 -2.49 -13.29 14.74
C GLY A 93 -3.79 -13.70 14.04
N GLN A 94 -3.88 -14.99 13.70
CA GLN A 94 -5.04 -15.53 13.01
C GLN A 94 -6.24 -15.68 13.96
N ARG A 95 -7.36 -15.06 13.58
CA ARG A 95 -8.64 -15.12 14.32
C ARG A 95 -9.77 -15.58 13.39
N PRO A 96 -10.00 -16.90 13.27
CA PRO A 96 -10.95 -17.46 12.31
C PRO A 96 -12.38 -16.94 12.46
N GLU A 97 -12.81 -16.69 13.70
CA GLU A 97 -14.13 -16.15 14.02
C GLU A 97 -14.34 -14.74 13.44
N ILE A 98 -13.34 -13.86 13.59
CA ILE A 98 -13.37 -12.51 13.02
C ILE A 98 -13.27 -12.56 11.48
N CYS A 99 -12.50 -13.51 10.95
CA CYS A 99 -12.35 -13.68 9.51
C CYS A 99 -13.67 -14.08 8.83
N ALA A 100 -14.47 -14.94 9.48
CA ALA A 100 -15.79 -15.31 8.99
C ALA A 100 -16.75 -14.10 8.92
N ASP A 101 -16.80 -13.29 9.98
CA ASP A 101 -17.63 -12.08 10.03
C ASP A 101 -17.20 -11.06 8.95
N ARG A 102 -15.89 -10.85 8.79
CA ARG A 102 -15.34 -9.97 7.74
C ARG A 102 -15.70 -10.45 6.34
N THR A 103 -15.72 -11.77 6.12
CA THR A 103 -16.10 -12.35 4.81
C THR A 103 -17.56 -12.06 4.48
N GLN A 104 -18.44 -12.12 5.47
CA GLN A 104 -19.86 -11.81 5.28
C GLN A 104 -20.07 -10.32 4.99
N ASN A 105 -19.41 -9.45 5.75
CA ASN A 105 -19.45 -7.99 5.53
C ASN A 105 -18.88 -7.60 4.16
N PHE A 106 -17.73 -8.17 3.79
CA PHE A 106 -17.11 -7.98 2.48
C PHE A 106 -18.06 -8.37 1.34
N SER A 107 -18.70 -9.54 1.46
CA SER A 107 -19.63 -10.03 0.42
C SER A 107 -20.83 -9.09 0.21
N SER A 108 -21.34 -8.49 1.29
CA SER A 108 -22.44 -7.52 1.24
C SER A 108 -22.00 -6.22 0.58
N GLU A 109 -20.89 -5.62 1.02
CA GLU A 109 -20.36 -4.36 0.48
C GLU A 109 -19.92 -4.50 -0.98
N PHE A 110 -19.27 -5.63 -1.31
CA PHE A 110 -18.85 -5.92 -2.68
C PHE A 110 -20.07 -6.00 -3.62
N ARG A 111 -21.16 -6.65 -3.19
CA ARG A 111 -22.40 -6.72 -3.98
C ARG A 111 -22.96 -5.33 -4.27
N LYS A 112 -23.08 -4.47 -3.25
CA LYS A 112 -23.55 -3.08 -3.42
C LYS A 112 -22.68 -2.31 -4.43
N LYS A 113 -21.36 -2.46 -4.35
CA LYS A 113 -20.41 -1.77 -5.23
C LYS A 113 -20.52 -2.27 -6.67
N VAL A 114 -20.69 -3.58 -6.87
CA VAL A 114 -20.96 -4.17 -8.20
C VAL A 114 -22.25 -3.63 -8.79
N ASP A 115 -23.31 -3.52 -7.99
CA ASP A 115 -24.61 -3.01 -8.46
C ASP A 115 -24.51 -1.53 -8.87
N SER A 116 -23.74 -0.73 -8.12
CA SER A 116 -23.48 0.69 -8.46
C SER A 116 -22.67 0.90 -9.74
N LEU A 117 -21.85 -0.08 -10.15
CA LEU A 117 -21.04 0.00 -11.37
C LEU A 117 -21.81 -0.42 -12.64
N LYS A 118 -22.99 -1.05 -12.48
CA LYS A 118 -23.86 -1.48 -13.58
C LYS A 118 -24.96 -0.46 -13.91
N SER A 119 -25.03 0.63 -13.14
CA SER A 119 -25.98 1.74 -13.30
C SER A 119 -25.33 2.88 -14.08
#